data_AF-A0A447QSP3-F1
#
_entry.id   AF-A0A447QSP3-F1
#
_cell.length_a   1.000
_cell.length_b   1.000
_cell.length_c   1.000
_cell.angle_alpha   90.00
_cell.angle_beta   90.00
_cell.angle_gamma   90.00
#
_symmetry.space_group_name_H-M   'P 1'
#
loop_
_entity.id
_entity.type
_entity.pdbx_description
1 polymer ?
#
loop_
_entity_poly.entity_id
_entity_poly.type
_entity_poly.pdbx_seq_one_letter_code
_entity_poly.pdbx_strand_id
1 'polypeptide(L)'
;MPVNILSRQPRAVSVRWLGATVLFTLFSSQAWAFTLDDVAKQAQDLAGKRFEAPKSNLPSQFRDMKFADYQQIQFNHDKAYWNKLKTPFKLEFYHQGMYFDTPVKINEVTATTVKQIKYSPDYFNFGSVKHDPESVKNLGFAGFKVLYPINRADKNDEIMSMLGASYFRVVGKDQVYGLSARGLAIDTALPSGEEFPRFREYWIERPKPATNTW
;
A
#
# COMPACT_ATOMS: atom_id res chain seq x y z
N MET A 1 8.30 94.41 37.84
CA MET A 1 8.89 94.69 36.52
C MET A 1 9.99 93.67 36.26
N PRO A 2 10.30 93.31 34.99
CA PRO A 2 9.44 92.97 33.84
C PRO A 2 9.39 91.41 33.72
N VAL A 3 9.10 90.69 32.62
CA VAL A 3 8.66 90.95 31.23
C VAL A 3 7.56 89.91 30.87
N ASN A 4 6.82 90.13 29.79
CA ASN A 4 6.04 89.10 29.07
C ASN A 4 6.93 88.03 28.38
N ILE A 5 6.30 86.94 27.92
CA ILE A 5 6.24 86.61 26.47
C ILE A 5 5.06 85.68 26.15
N LEU A 6 4.52 85.79 24.93
CA LEU A 6 3.21 85.28 24.51
C LEU A 6 3.22 83.84 23.95
N SER A 7 2.08 83.17 24.16
CA SER A 7 1.35 82.33 23.18
C SER A 7 1.97 81.05 22.59
N ARG A 8 1.19 79.95 22.63
CA ARG A 8 0.40 79.41 21.49
C ARG A 8 -0.18 78.04 21.86
N GLN A 9 -1.49 77.84 21.72
CA GLN A 9 -2.06 76.49 21.58
C GLN A 9 -2.04 76.07 20.10
N PRO A 10 -1.90 74.76 19.84
CA PRO A 10 -2.74 74.17 18.81
C PRO A 10 -3.29 72.77 19.17
N ARG A 11 -4.63 72.66 19.10
CA ARG A 11 -5.41 71.57 18.49
C ARG A 11 -5.34 70.14 19.06
N ALA A 12 -6.55 69.59 19.26
CA ALA A 12 -6.78 68.19 19.55
C ALA A 12 -6.31 67.25 18.42
N VAL A 13 -5.82 66.07 18.83
CA VAL A 13 -5.69 64.88 17.97
C VAL A 13 -7.05 64.18 17.91
N SER A 14 -7.40 63.59 16.77
CA SER A 14 -8.74 63.04 16.50
C SER A 14 -8.72 61.62 15.92
N VAL A 15 -9.90 60.99 15.95
CA VAL A 15 -10.27 59.74 15.25
C VAL A 15 -9.69 58.41 15.80
N ARG A 16 -10.49 57.81 16.68
CA ARG A 16 -10.99 56.41 16.61
C ARG A 16 -10.11 55.36 15.91
N TRP A 17 -9.71 54.34 16.67
CA TRP A 17 -9.53 52.98 16.14
C TRP A 17 -10.84 52.20 16.28
N LEU A 18 -11.44 51.77 15.16
CA LEU A 18 -12.44 50.69 15.17
C LEU A 18 -11.71 49.34 15.08
N GLY A 19 -12.14 48.36 15.87
CA GLY A 19 -11.57 47.01 15.83
C GLY A 19 -11.97 46.27 14.56
N ALA A 20 -10.98 45.84 13.77
CA ALA A 20 -11.20 44.92 12.66
C ALA A 20 -11.19 43.47 13.18
N THR A 21 -12.36 42.91 13.47
CA THR A 21 -12.49 41.51 13.93
C THR A 21 -12.08 40.56 12.81
N VAL A 22 -10.97 39.84 12.98
CA VAL A 22 -10.46 38.89 11.99
C VAL A 22 -11.27 37.60 12.04
N LEU A 23 -12.21 37.42 11.10
CA LEU A 23 -12.76 36.10 10.79
C LEU A 23 -11.77 35.33 9.91
N PHE A 24 -10.84 34.61 10.53
CA PHE A 24 -10.22 33.45 9.90
C PHE A 24 -11.26 32.32 9.87
N THR A 25 -12.08 32.29 8.82
CA THR A 25 -12.87 31.10 8.48
C THR A 25 -11.91 29.99 8.07
N LEU A 26 -11.57 29.13 9.03
CA LEU A 26 -10.89 27.88 8.78
C LEU A 26 -11.79 27.00 7.91
N PHE A 27 -11.61 27.12 6.59
CA PHE A 27 -11.91 26.03 5.66
C PHE A 27 -10.94 24.89 5.96
N SER A 28 -11.25 24.16 7.03
CA SER A 28 -10.73 22.82 7.27
C SER A 28 -11.20 21.96 6.10
N SER A 29 -10.38 21.87 5.06
CA SER A 29 -10.53 20.83 4.06
C SER A 29 -10.57 19.49 4.80
N GLN A 30 -11.73 18.83 4.83
CA GLN A 30 -11.73 17.39 5.08
C GLN A 30 -10.82 16.79 4.02
N ALA A 31 -9.61 16.41 4.42
CA ALA A 31 -8.87 15.39 3.70
C ALA A 31 -9.66 14.11 3.96
N TRP A 32 -10.36 13.61 2.93
CA TRP A 32 -11.02 12.31 2.99
C TRP A 32 -9.90 11.25 3.03
N ALA A 33 -9.45 10.95 4.24
CA ALA A 33 -8.50 9.87 4.49
C ALA A 33 -9.15 8.56 4.04
N PHE A 34 -8.37 7.71 3.38
CA PHE A 34 -8.86 6.41 2.95
C PHE A 34 -9.10 5.49 4.16
N THR A 35 -10.20 4.74 4.14
CA THR A 35 -10.69 3.95 5.28
C THR A 35 -11.10 2.53 4.88
N LEU A 36 -11.45 1.73 5.89
CA LEU A 36 -12.10 0.44 5.66
C LEU A 36 -13.47 0.59 4.97
N ASP A 37 -14.19 1.71 5.20
CA ASP A 37 -15.51 1.94 4.61
C ASP A 37 -15.45 2.12 3.08
N ASP A 38 -14.36 2.68 2.56
CA ASP A 38 -14.09 2.75 1.10
C ASP A 38 -13.94 1.36 0.47
N VAL A 39 -13.42 0.38 1.23
CA VAL A 39 -13.31 -1.03 0.80
C VAL A 39 -14.62 -1.77 1.02
N ALA A 40 -15.30 -1.55 2.15
CA ALA A 40 -16.59 -2.14 2.46
C ALA A 40 -17.67 -1.72 1.44
N LYS A 41 -17.67 -0.44 1.03
CA LYS A 41 -18.52 0.06 -0.04
C LYS A 41 -18.26 -0.66 -1.37
N GLN A 42 -16.99 -0.82 -1.76
CA GLN A 42 -16.65 -1.59 -2.96
C GLN A 42 -17.08 -3.06 -2.85
N ALA A 43 -16.99 -3.68 -1.67
CA ALA A 43 -17.46 -5.05 -1.43
C ALA A 43 -19.00 -5.17 -1.56
N GLN A 44 -19.76 -4.21 -1.03
CA GLN A 44 -21.22 -4.13 -1.20
C GLN A 44 -21.60 -3.92 -2.68
N ASP A 45 -20.92 -3.00 -3.37
CA ASP A 45 -21.12 -2.70 -4.80
C ASP A 45 -20.74 -3.89 -5.71
N LEU A 46 -20.07 -4.94 -5.19
CA LEU A 46 -19.81 -6.21 -5.87
C LEU A 46 -20.81 -7.31 -5.48
N ALA A 47 -21.18 -7.41 -4.21
CA ALA A 47 -22.15 -8.37 -3.72
C ALA A 47 -23.55 -8.17 -4.36
N GLY A 48 -23.89 -6.93 -4.72
CA GLY A 48 -25.08 -6.60 -5.51
C GLY A 48 -25.00 -6.96 -7.01
N LYS A 49 -24.00 -7.72 -7.47
CA LYS A 49 -23.77 -8.07 -8.88
C LYS A 49 -23.48 -9.57 -9.02
N ARG A 50 -23.72 -10.12 -10.22
CA ARG A 50 -23.31 -11.49 -10.56
C ARG A 50 -21.79 -11.61 -10.48
N PHE A 51 -21.29 -12.69 -9.87
CA PHE A 51 -19.86 -12.99 -9.83
C PHE A 51 -19.27 -13.16 -11.23
N GLU A 52 -18.15 -12.48 -11.49
CA GLU A 52 -17.32 -12.64 -12.68
C GLU A 52 -16.03 -13.39 -12.31
N ALA A 53 -15.85 -14.59 -12.87
CA ALA A 53 -14.65 -15.37 -12.66
C ALA A 53 -13.42 -14.62 -13.24
N PRO A 54 -12.30 -14.53 -12.49
CA PRO A 54 -11.12 -13.83 -12.96
C PRO A 54 -10.49 -14.59 -14.15
N LYS A 55 -10.11 -13.86 -15.19
CA LYS A 55 -9.50 -14.43 -16.40
C LYS A 55 -7.98 -14.37 -16.31
N SER A 56 -7.32 -15.50 -16.60
CA SER A 56 -5.88 -15.60 -16.72
C SER A 56 -5.31 -14.57 -17.71
N ASN A 57 -4.38 -13.73 -17.27
CA ASN A 57 -3.54 -12.91 -18.16
C ASN A 57 -2.18 -13.59 -18.42
N LEU A 58 -1.88 -14.69 -17.75
CA LEU A 58 -0.57 -15.33 -17.75
C LEU A 58 -0.32 -16.10 -19.08
N PRO A 59 0.73 -15.77 -19.85
CA PRO A 59 1.14 -16.53 -21.04
C PRO A 59 1.53 -17.98 -20.71
N SER A 60 1.38 -18.88 -21.68
CA SER A 60 1.69 -20.32 -21.54
C SER A 60 3.09 -20.58 -20.98
N GLN A 61 4.12 -19.89 -21.48
CA GLN A 61 5.51 -20.04 -21.01
C GLN A 61 5.69 -19.87 -19.48
N PHE A 62 4.80 -19.11 -18.83
CA PHE A 62 4.81 -18.89 -17.37
C PHE A 62 3.76 -19.72 -16.64
N ARG A 63 2.64 -20.06 -17.29
CA ARG A 63 1.60 -20.96 -16.75
C ARG A 63 2.09 -22.40 -16.65
N ASP A 64 2.77 -22.85 -17.69
CA ASP A 64 3.21 -24.23 -17.90
C ASP A 64 4.67 -24.46 -17.42
N MET A 65 5.26 -23.45 -16.76
CA MET A 65 6.63 -23.48 -16.26
C MET A 65 6.78 -24.44 -15.06
N LYS A 66 7.97 -25.01 -14.87
CA LYS A 66 8.22 -25.90 -13.73
C LYS A 66 8.55 -25.10 -12.49
N PHE A 67 8.33 -25.71 -11.32
CA PHE A 67 8.66 -25.10 -10.03
C PHE A 67 10.12 -24.64 -9.92
N ALA A 68 11.07 -25.41 -10.47
CA ALA A 68 12.49 -25.05 -10.53
C ALA A 68 12.80 -23.86 -11.45
N ASP A 69 11.94 -23.55 -12.41
CA ASP A 69 12.03 -22.34 -13.24
C ASP A 69 11.45 -21.16 -12.45
N TYR A 70 10.28 -21.33 -11.82
CA TYR A 70 9.64 -20.28 -11.02
C TYR A 70 10.51 -19.85 -9.82
N GLN A 71 11.23 -20.76 -9.16
CA GLN A 71 12.19 -20.42 -8.08
C GLN A 71 13.39 -19.57 -8.53
N GLN A 72 13.67 -19.48 -9.83
CA GLN A 72 14.69 -18.58 -10.36
C GLN A 72 14.17 -17.15 -10.57
N ILE A 73 12.85 -16.94 -10.61
CA ILE A 73 12.25 -15.60 -10.63
C ILE A 73 12.27 -15.03 -9.21
N GLN A 74 13.30 -14.25 -8.92
CA GLN A 74 13.54 -13.67 -7.59
C GLN A 74 13.34 -12.15 -7.60
N PHE A 75 12.84 -11.61 -6.51
CA PHE A 75 12.69 -10.17 -6.35
C PHE A 75 14.07 -9.50 -6.22
N ASN A 76 14.24 -8.35 -6.86
CA ASN A 76 15.45 -7.54 -6.74
C ASN A 76 15.38 -6.69 -5.46
N HIS A 77 16.00 -7.16 -4.39
CA HIS A 77 15.97 -6.55 -3.05
C HIS A 77 16.36 -5.05 -3.02
N ASP A 78 17.26 -4.58 -3.89
CA ASP A 78 17.60 -3.14 -3.99
C ASP A 78 16.39 -2.27 -4.37
N LYS A 79 15.44 -2.87 -5.11
CA LYS A 79 14.19 -2.25 -5.57
C LYS A 79 13.02 -2.45 -4.61
N ALA A 80 13.25 -2.94 -3.39
CA ALA A 80 12.20 -3.06 -2.38
C ALA A 80 11.42 -1.75 -2.20
N TYR A 81 10.10 -1.84 -2.11
CA TYR A 81 9.26 -0.67 -1.93
C TYR A 81 9.58 -0.01 -0.58
N TRP A 82 9.60 1.32 -0.59
CA TRP A 82 10.07 2.15 0.54
C TRP A 82 11.55 1.97 0.94
N ASN A 83 12.41 1.32 0.13
CA ASN A 83 13.85 1.22 0.42
C ASN A 83 14.51 2.60 0.58
N LYS A 84 14.08 3.59 -0.21
CA LYS A 84 14.56 4.99 -0.15
C LYS A 84 13.84 5.88 0.87
N LEU A 85 12.96 5.33 1.73
CA LEU A 85 12.20 6.09 2.73
C LEU A 85 12.64 5.77 4.16
N LYS A 86 12.50 6.77 5.05
CA LYS A 86 12.80 6.66 6.50
C LYS A 86 11.71 5.89 7.26
N THR A 87 11.56 4.61 6.95
CA THR A 87 10.70 3.63 7.64
C THR A 87 11.45 2.29 7.79
N PRO A 88 11.29 1.56 8.89
CA PRO A 88 11.86 0.22 9.04
C PRO A 88 11.17 -0.82 8.15
N PHE A 89 9.93 -0.57 7.72
CA PHE A 89 9.19 -1.48 6.85
C PHE A 89 9.62 -1.37 5.38
N LYS A 90 9.56 -2.49 4.67
CA LYS A 90 9.74 -2.61 3.22
C LYS A 90 8.66 -3.52 2.65
N LEU A 91 8.28 -3.32 1.39
CA LEU A 91 7.45 -4.30 0.66
C LEU A 91 8.27 -4.90 -0.47
N GLU A 92 8.11 -6.19 -0.71
CA GLU A 92 8.57 -6.85 -1.94
C GLU A 92 7.39 -7.60 -2.57
N PHE A 93 7.49 -7.89 -3.85
CA PHE A 93 6.36 -8.41 -4.62
C PHE A 93 6.64 -9.81 -5.16
N TYR A 94 5.59 -10.62 -5.32
CA TYR A 94 5.68 -11.91 -5.99
C TYR A 94 5.30 -11.76 -7.47
N HIS A 95 6.06 -12.42 -8.35
CA HIS A 95 5.77 -12.47 -9.79
C HIS A 95 4.61 -13.44 -10.08
N GLN A 96 3.89 -13.25 -11.20
CA GLN A 96 2.95 -14.28 -11.67
C GLN A 96 3.68 -15.49 -12.26
N GLY A 97 3.09 -16.68 -12.16
CA GLY A 97 3.71 -17.91 -12.65
C GLY A 97 3.06 -19.17 -12.07
N MET A 98 3.14 -20.27 -12.81
CA MET A 98 2.44 -21.53 -12.51
C MET A 98 0.95 -21.26 -12.25
N TYR A 99 0.49 -21.56 -11.02
CA TYR A 99 -0.88 -21.40 -10.53
C TYR A 99 -1.24 -19.96 -10.15
N PHE A 100 -0.27 -19.03 -10.08
CA PHE A 100 -0.49 -17.61 -9.80
C PHE A 100 -0.82 -16.86 -11.09
N ASP A 101 -1.90 -17.28 -11.75
CA ASP A 101 -2.24 -16.95 -13.12
C ASP A 101 -3.07 -15.65 -13.28
N THR A 102 -3.56 -15.12 -12.16
CA THR A 102 -4.39 -13.93 -12.05
C THR A 102 -3.81 -12.97 -11.01
N PRO A 103 -3.60 -11.69 -11.33
CA PRO A 103 -2.88 -10.79 -10.44
C PRO A 103 -3.76 -10.28 -9.30
N VAL A 104 -3.07 -9.67 -8.33
CA VAL A 104 -3.64 -8.72 -7.37
C VAL A 104 -3.22 -7.30 -7.74
N LYS A 105 -4.11 -6.34 -7.54
CA LYS A 105 -3.73 -4.93 -7.50
C LYS A 105 -3.16 -4.60 -6.12
N ILE A 106 -2.21 -3.67 -6.07
CA ILE A 106 -1.65 -3.17 -4.81
C ILE A 106 -1.62 -1.64 -4.89
N ASN A 107 -2.15 -0.98 -3.86
CA ASN A 107 -2.20 0.47 -3.76
C ASN A 107 -1.43 0.93 -2.52
N GLU A 108 -0.58 1.94 -2.69
CA GLU A 108 -0.04 2.72 -1.57
C GLU A 108 -1.10 3.76 -1.15
N VAL A 109 -1.39 3.83 0.15
CA VAL A 109 -2.14 4.92 0.77
C VAL A 109 -1.13 5.84 1.46
N THR A 110 -1.25 7.14 1.21
CA THR A 110 -0.52 8.18 1.95
C THR A 110 -1.51 9.16 2.56
N ALA A 111 -1.05 10.04 3.45
CA ALA A 111 -1.86 11.08 4.09
C ALA A 111 -2.61 12.03 3.13
N THR A 112 -2.33 12.01 1.82
CA THR A 112 -3.02 12.85 0.82
C THR A 112 -3.42 12.13 -0.48
N THR A 113 -2.95 10.90 -0.74
CA THR A 113 -3.25 10.18 -2.00
C THR A 113 -3.27 8.66 -1.84
N VAL A 114 -4.24 8.01 -2.49
CA VAL A 114 -4.16 6.59 -2.85
C VAL A 114 -3.54 6.47 -4.25
N LYS A 115 -2.55 5.58 -4.44
CA LYS A 115 -1.86 5.37 -5.73
C LYS A 115 -1.54 3.90 -5.95
N GLN A 116 -1.92 3.36 -7.12
CA GLN A 116 -1.55 2.00 -7.50
C GLN A 116 -0.02 1.87 -7.61
N ILE A 117 0.54 0.88 -6.90
CA ILE A 117 1.90 0.40 -7.13
C ILE A 117 1.86 -0.39 -8.43
N LYS A 118 2.39 0.20 -9.51
CA LYS A 118 2.44 -0.45 -10.81
C LYS A 118 3.48 -1.58 -10.80
N TYR A 119 3.10 -2.71 -11.40
CA TYR A 119 4.03 -3.76 -11.77
C TYR A 119 5.05 -3.24 -12.79
N SER A 120 6.27 -3.78 -12.72
CA SER A 120 7.26 -3.77 -13.78
C SER A 120 8.07 -5.07 -13.69
N PRO A 121 8.49 -5.69 -14.81
CA PRO A 121 9.47 -6.77 -14.78
C PRO A 121 10.79 -6.33 -14.13
N ASP A 122 11.09 -5.03 -14.09
CA ASP A 122 12.26 -4.46 -13.41
C ASP A 122 12.44 -4.92 -11.95
N TYR A 123 11.34 -5.18 -11.24
CA TYR A 123 11.37 -5.63 -9.85
C TYR A 123 11.96 -7.04 -9.69
N PHE A 124 12.22 -7.76 -10.78
CA PHE A 124 12.56 -9.18 -10.76
C PHE A 124 13.85 -9.46 -11.52
N ASN A 125 14.60 -10.45 -11.03
CA ASN A 125 15.62 -11.16 -11.78
C ASN A 125 15.02 -12.51 -12.20
N PHE A 126 15.08 -12.85 -13.49
CA PHE A 126 14.49 -14.06 -14.05
C PHE A 126 15.47 -15.25 -14.10
N GLY A 127 16.72 -15.07 -13.66
CA GLY A 127 17.73 -16.13 -13.67
C GLY A 127 18.00 -16.67 -15.08
N SER A 128 17.85 -17.98 -15.28
CA SER A 128 17.95 -18.60 -16.62
C SER A 128 16.60 -18.80 -17.33
N VAL A 129 15.49 -18.33 -16.75
CA VAL A 129 14.14 -18.49 -17.31
C VAL A 129 14.03 -17.73 -18.62
N LYS A 130 14.03 -18.47 -19.72
CA LYS A 130 13.80 -17.94 -21.07
C LYS A 130 12.36 -17.42 -21.18
N HIS A 131 12.23 -16.14 -21.47
CA HIS A 131 10.96 -15.45 -21.66
C HIS A 131 11.11 -14.38 -22.74
N ASP A 132 10.02 -14.07 -23.43
CA ASP A 132 9.95 -12.90 -24.31
C ASP A 132 9.82 -11.60 -23.47
N PRO A 133 10.68 -10.56 -23.68
CA PRO A 133 10.57 -9.28 -22.99
C PRO A 133 9.24 -8.52 -23.19
N GLU A 134 8.47 -8.80 -24.25
CA GLU A 134 7.13 -8.22 -24.41
C GLU A 134 6.09 -8.95 -23.53
N SER A 135 6.14 -10.29 -23.49
CA SER A 135 5.22 -11.14 -22.73
C SER A 135 5.12 -10.83 -21.23
N VAL A 136 6.17 -10.27 -20.62
CA VAL A 136 6.17 -9.87 -19.20
C VAL A 136 5.45 -8.53 -18.96
N LYS A 137 5.32 -7.65 -19.97
CA LYS A 137 4.82 -6.28 -19.77
C LYS A 137 3.34 -6.20 -19.36
N ASN A 138 2.55 -7.21 -19.73
CA ASN A 138 1.11 -7.30 -19.46
C ASN A 138 0.78 -8.13 -18.19
N LEU A 139 1.78 -8.40 -17.36
CA LEU A 139 1.62 -9.07 -16.07
C LEU A 139 1.31 -8.07 -14.93
N GLY A 140 0.97 -8.62 -13.77
CA GLY A 140 0.87 -7.90 -12.50
C GLY A 140 1.66 -8.60 -11.40
N PHE A 141 1.42 -8.19 -10.15
CA PHE A 141 1.93 -8.92 -8.99
C PHE A 141 0.98 -10.08 -8.64
N ALA A 142 1.52 -11.24 -8.27
CA ALA A 142 0.75 -12.35 -7.71
C ALA A 142 0.38 -12.14 -6.24
N GLY A 143 1.14 -11.31 -5.55
CA GLY A 143 1.06 -11.09 -4.11
C GLY A 143 2.17 -10.15 -3.64
N PHE A 144 2.30 -9.98 -2.33
CA PHE A 144 3.40 -9.23 -1.73
C PHE A 144 3.85 -9.84 -0.41
N LYS A 145 5.00 -9.38 0.06
CA LYS A 145 5.54 -9.66 1.39
C LYS A 145 5.93 -8.36 2.08
N VAL A 146 5.91 -8.36 3.40
CA VAL A 146 6.39 -7.25 4.23
C VAL A 146 7.64 -7.68 4.96
N LEU A 147 8.67 -6.84 4.91
CA LEU A 147 9.92 -7.05 5.60
C LEU A 147 10.11 -5.97 6.68
N TYR A 148 10.73 -6.37 7.79
CA TYR A 148 11.06 -5.50 8.93
C TYR A 148 12.30 -6.07 9.65
N PRO A 149 13.15 -5.24 10.28
CA PRO A 149 14.29 -5.68 11.07
C PRO A 149 13.88 -6.27 12.44
N ILE A 150 13.19 -7.42 12.41
CA ILE A 150 12.60 -8.04 13.61
C ILE A 150 13.64 -8.77 14.47
N ASN A 151 14.64 -9.40 13.85
CA ASN A 151 15.66 -10.18 14.55
C ASN A 151 16.95 -9.38 14.78
N ARG A 152 17.37 -8.57 13.80
CA ARG A 152 18.56 -7.70 13.88
C ARG A 152 18.33 -6.37 13.14
N ALA A 153 18.95 -5.29 13.63
CA ALA A 153 18.82 -3.96 13.04
C ALA A 153 19.47 -3.78 11.65
N ASP A 154 20.38 -4.69 11.25
CA ASP A 154 21.10 -4.66 9.97
C ASP A 154 20.41 -5.47 8.86
N LYS A 155 19.34 -6.22 9.18
CA LYS A 155 18.73 -7.20 8.28
C LYS A 155 17.22 -7.03 8.26
N ASN A 156 16.65 -6.72 7.09
CA ASN A 156 15.20 -6.78 6.89
C ASN A 156 14.78 -8.26 6.71
N ASP A 157 14.08 -8.81 7.70
CA ASP A 157 13.52 -10.16 7.65
C ASP A 157 12.08 -10.12 7.13
N GLU A 158 11.66 -11.17 6.43
CA GLU A 158 10.27 -11.30 5.99
C GLU A 158 9.36 -11.64 7.18
N ILE A 159 8.43 -10.74 7.52
CA ILE A 159 7.52 -10.88 8.66
C ILE A 159 6.10 -11.31 8.24
N MET A 160 5.71 -11.06 6.98
CA MET A 160 4.37 -11.38 6.49
C MET A 160 4.38 -11.63 4.98
N SER A 161 3.59 -12.61 4.52
CA SER A 161 3.43 -12.98 3.11
C SER A 161 1.95 -13.08 2.75
N MET A 162 1.55 -12.40 1.67
CA MET A 162 0.19 -12.32 1.13
C MET A 162 0.19 -12.90 -0.29
N LEU A 163 -0.14 -14.19 -0.43
CA LEU A 163 -0.01 -14.92 -1.70
C LEU A 163 -0.96 -16.13 -1.77
N GLY A 164 -1.75 -16.20 -2.85
CA GLY A 164 -2.66 -17.31 -3.17
C GLY A 164 -4.02 -17.23 -2.48
N ALA A 165 -5.10 -17.25 -3.26
CA ALA A 165 -6.48 -17.07 -2.80
C ALA A 165 -6.61 -15.92 -1.76
N SER A 166 -7.07 -16.21 -0.55
CA SER A 166 -7.06 -15.28 0.60
C SER A 166 -6.10 -15.73 1.71
N TYR A 167 -5.14 -16.61 1.39
CA TYR A 167 -4.14 -17.09 2.34
C TYR A 167 -3.06 -16.04 2.63
N PHE A 168 -2.56 -16.11 3.86
CA PHE A 168 -1.40 -15.35 4.29
C PHE A 168 -0.62 -16.05 5.39
N ARG A 169 0.62 -15.64 5.60
CA ARG A 169 1.49 -16.10 6.68
C ARG A 169 2.08 -14.90 7.42
N VAL A 170 2.32 -15.06 8.72
CA VAL A 170 2.95 -14.05 9.57
C VAL A 170 3.95 -14.77 10.49
N VAL A 171 5.08 -14.15 10.82
CA VAL A 171 6.05 -14.64 11.80
C VAL A 171 6.44 -13.53 12.78
N GLY A 172 6.63 -13.93 14.04
CA GLY A 172 7.23 -13.10 15.08
C GLY A 172 8.76 -13.18 15.06
N LYS A 173 9.38 -12.55 16.07
CA LYS A 173 10.83 -12.62 16.29
C LYS A 173 11.30 -14.06 16.52
N ASP A 174 12.45 -14.41 15.95
CA ASP A 174 13.13 -15.70 16.01
C ASP A 174 12.27 -16.91 15.55
N GLN A 175 11.24 -16.66 14.72
CA GLN A 175 10.36 -17.66 14.14
C GLN A 175 10.65 -17.92 12.65
N VAL A 176 10.15 -19.06 12.14
CA VAL A 176 10.15 -19.43 10.71
C VAL A 176 8.72 -19.70 10.24
N TYR A 177 8.46 -19.62 8.94
CA TYR A 177 7.12 -19.86 8.39
C TYR A 177 6.64 -21.30 8.62
N GLY A 178 5.53 -21.44 9.34
CA GLY A 178 4.77 -22.69 9.50
C GLY A 178 3.39 -22.61 8.85
N LEU A 179 2.36 -22.49 9.70
CA LEU A 179 0.96 -22.45 9.28
C LEU A 179 0.62 -21.20 8.45
N SER A 180 -0.43 -21.32 7.62
CA SER A 180 -1.09 -20.18 6.97
C SER A 180 -2.42 -19.86 7.66
N ALA A 181 -2.74 -18.57 7.75
CA ALA A 181 -4.10 -18.09 7.96
C ALA A 181 -4.80 -17.86 6.61
N ARG A 182 -6.11 -17.62 6.63
CA ARG A 182 -6.89 -17.20 5.44
C ARG A 182 -7.98 -16.20 5.81
N GLY A 183 -8.29 -15.29 4.90
CA GLY A 183 -9.27 -14.23 5.13
C GLY A 183 -10.72 -14.70 5.19
N LEU A 184 -11.07 -15.76 4.45
CA LEU A 184 -12.39 -16.39 4.49
C LEU A 184 -12.29 -17.88 4.12
N ALA A 185 -13.29 -18.65 4.52
CA ALA A 185 -13.50 -20.06 4.18
C ALA A 185 -14.98 -20.27 3.85
N ILE A 186 -15.28 -21.05 2.82
CA ILE A 186 -16.65 -21.37 2.38
C ILE A 186 -16.67 -22.86 2.02
N ASP A 187 -17.67 -23.60 2.51
CA ASP A 187 -17.90 -25.03 2.24
C ASP A 187 -16.70 -25.97 2.48
N THR A 188 -15.74 -25.58 3.34
CA THR A 188 -14.61 -26.42 3.73
C THR A 188 -15.08 -27.79 4.23
N ALA A 189 -14.56 -28.85 3.61
CA ALA A 189 -14.90 -30.25 3.90
C ALA A 189 -16.37 -30.66 3.68
N LEU A 190 -17.18 -29.87 2.98
CA LEU A 190 -18.52 -30.28 2.55
C LEU A 190 -18.48 -31.06 1.21
N PRO A 191 -19.41 -31.99 0.97
CA PRO A 191 -19.49 -32.73 -0.30
C PRO A 191 -19.82 -31.86 -1.54
N SER A 192 -20.25 -30.61 -1.35
CA SER A 192 -20.39 -29.60 -2.42
C SER A 192 -19.06 -29.22 -3.07
N GLY A 193 -17.95 -29.38 -2.34
CA GLY A 193 -16.64 -28.86 -2.70
C GLY A 193 -16.36 -27.52 -2.01
N GLU A 194 -15.11 -27.30 -1.61
CA GLU A 194 -14.67 -26.07 -0.95
C GLU A 194 -14.52 -24.93 -1.96
N GLU A 195 -15.11 -23.77 -1.66
CA GLU A 195 -14.83 -22.53 -2.39
C GLU A 195 -13.64 -21.79 -1.77
N PHE A 196 -12.81 -21.18 -2.63
CA PHE A 196 -11.60 -20.46 -2.22
C PHE A 196 -11.70 -18.95 -2.53
N PRO A 197 -12.34 -18.15 -1.67
CA PRO A 197 -12.35 -16.68 -1.78
C PRO A 197 -10.94 -16.11 -1.91
N ARG A 198 -10.75 -15.15 -2.82
CA ARG A 198 -9.45 -14.50 -3.04
C ARG A 198 -9.43 -13.02 -2.68
N PHE A 199 -8.31 -12.59 -2.09
CA PHE A 199 -7.96 -11.18 -2.13
C PHE A 199 -7.56 -10.83 -3.58
N ARG A 200 -8.03 -9.66 -4.05
CA ARG A 200 -7.85 -9.22 -5.45
C ARG A 200 -7.22 -7.83 -5.57
N GLU A 201 -7.32 -7.03 -4.53
CA GLU A 201 -6.86 -5.65 -4.45
C GLU A 201 -6.52 -5.33 -3.00
N TYR A 202 -5.38 -4.68 -2.79
CA TYR A 202 -4.87 -4.29 -1.48
C TYR A 202 -4.65 -2.77 -1.42
N TRP A 203 -4.79 -2.23 -0.22
CA TRP A 203 -4.45 -0.86 0.12
C TRP A 203 -3.58 -0.89 1.37
N ILE A 204 -2.34 -0.41 1.26
CA ILE A 204 -1.32 -0.47 2.31
C ILE A 204 -0.94 0.96 2.67
N GLU A 205 -1.14 1.39 3.92
CA GLU A 205 -0.71 2.72 4.36
C GLU A 205 0.82 2.78 4.40
N ARG A 206 1.39 3.89 3.92
CA ARG A 206 2.81 4.18 4.10
C ARG A 206 3.08 4.46 5.58
N PRO A 207 3.90 3.66 6.28
CA PRO A 207 4.16 3.86 7.70
C PRO A 207 4.79 5.22 7.96
N LYS A 208 4.40 5.84 9.07
CA LYS A 208 4.96 7.12 9.51
C LYS A 208 6.40 6.89 10.00
N PRO A 209 7.31 7.87 9.87
CA PRO A 209 8.66 7.73 10.40
C PRO A 209 8.64 7.35 11.89
N ALA A 210 9.43 6.33 12.25
CA ALA A 210 9.51 5.77 13.60
C ALA A 210 8.23 5.14 14.19
N THR A 211 7.26 4.68 13.37
CA THR A 211 6.22 3.75 13.86
C THR A 211 6.66 2.29 13.77
N ASN A 212 6.25 1.50 14.76
CA ASN A 212 6.42 0.03 14.78
C ASN A 212 5.17 -0.71 14.23
N THR A 213 4.28 0.02 13.56
CA THR A 213 3.07 -0.47 12.89
C THR A 213 3.04 0.04 11.45
N TRP A 214 2.35 -0.70 10.59
CA TRP A 214 2.20 -0.50 9.16
C TRP A 214 0.78 -0.89 8.71
#